data_AF-A0A0Q4LVG0-F1
#
_entry.id   AF-A0A0Q4LVG0-F1
#
_cell.length_a   1.000
_cell.length_b   1.000
_cell.length_c   1.000
_cell.angle_alpha   90.00
_cell.angle_beta   90.00
_cell.angle_gamma   90.00
#
_symmetry.space_group_name_H-M   'P 1'
#
loop_
_entity.id
_entity.type
_entity.pdbx_description
1 polymer ?
#
loop_
_entity_poly.entity_id
_entity_poly.type
_entity_poly.pdbx_seq_one_letter_code
_entity_poly.pdbx_strand_id
1 'polypeptide(L)'
;MKNVAILLLLTLFSFGLKAQNTSKKQASDQLITNQAVEIACGECQFKMKGKDCELAIRINGKSYFVDGKGIDDFGDAHGEHGFCNAVSKAEVSGKIIKNRFKATNIKLLSK
;
A
#
# COMPACT_ATOMS: atom_id res chain seq x y z
N MET A 1 29.71 44.26 39.39
CA MET A 1 28.72 43.16 39.33
C MET A 1 27.38 43.77 38.93
N LYS A 2 26.91 43.56 37.69
CA LYS A 2 25.54 43.87 37.20
C LYS A 2 25.38 43.67 35.68
N ASN A 3 26.42 43.24 34.97
CA ASN A 3 26.39 42.97 33.51
C ASN A 3 26.22 41.48 33.15
N VAL A 4 25.61 40.65 34.01
CA VAL A 4 25.53 39.19 33.76
C VAL A 4 24.09 38.65 33.80
N ALA A 5 23.09 39.45 34.17
CA ALA A 5 21.74 38.94 34.41
C ALA A 5 20.78 39.00 33.21
N ILE A 6 21.19 39.55 32.06
CA ILE A 6 20.30 39.73 30.89
C ILE A 6 20.89 39.02 29.66
N LEU A 7 21.30 37.77 29.86
CA LEU A 7 21.77 36.87 28.80
C LEU A 7 21.20 35.46 29.01
N LEU A 8 19.94 35.40 29.50
CA LEU A 8 19.25 34.16 29.84
C LEU A 8 17.80 34.18 29.32
N LEU A 9 17.60 34.65 28.09
CA LEU A 9 16.31 34.62 27.41
C LEU A 9 16.44 34.10 25.98
N LEU A 10 17.25 33.04 25.79
CA LEU A 10 17.58 32.52 24.45
C LEU A 10 17.69 30.99 24.37
N THR A 11 17.12 30.23 25.31
CA THR A 11 17.36 28.77 25.38
C THR A 11 16.14 27.87 25.63
N LEU A 12 14.92 28.31 25.32
CA LEU A 12 13.73 27.45 25.50
C LEU A 12 12.78 27.51 24.31
N PHE A 13 13.24 27.08 23.14
CA PHE A 13 12.34 26.63 22.07
C PHE A 13 12.93 25.44 21.32
N SER A 14 13.27 24.37 22.06
CA SER A 14 13.51 23.06 21.47
C SER A 14 12.20 22.29 21.41
N PHE A 15 11.28 22.73 20.54
CA PHE A 15 10.17 21.88 20.12
C PHE A 15 10.76 20.73 19.32
N GLY A 16 10.77 19.55 19.93
CA GLY A 16 11.20 18.30 19.30
C GLY A 16 10.30 17.99 18.11
N LEU A 17 10.77 18.31 16.90
CA LEU A 17 10.24 17.76 15.67
C LEU A 17 10.49 16.25 15.69
N LYS A 18 9.51 15.47 16.13
CA LYS A 18 9.40 14.06 15.74
C LYS A 18 9.02 14.04 14.26
N ALA A 19 10.00 14.31 13.41
CA ALA A 19 9.92 13.96 12.00
C ALA A 19 9.73 12.44 11.97
N GLN A 20 8.50 12.01 11.70
CA GLN A 20 8.18 10.62 11.53
C GLN A 20 9.06 10.12 10.41
N ASN A 21 10.02 9.26 10.77
CA ASN A 21 10.83 8.50 9.84
C ASN A 21 9.86 7.73 8.95
N THR A 22 9.54 8.29 7.78
CA THR A 22 9.00 7.52 6.68
C THR A 22 10.11 6.55 6.34
N SER A 23 9.98 5.34 6.86
CA SER A 23 10.75 4.20 6.39
C SER A 23 10.55 4.13 4.88
N LYS A 24 11.46 4.74 4.11
CA LYS A 24 11.83 4.23 2.80
C LYS A 24 12.42 2.87 3.08
N LYS A 25 11.54 1.88 3.31
CA LYS A 25 11.88 0.47 3.21
C LYS A 25 12.29 0.28 1.77
N GLN A 26 13.59 0.42 1.56
CA GLN A 26 14.32 0.01 0.38
C GLN A 26 13.71 -1.31 -0.10
N ALA A 27 13.36 -1.36 -1.38
CA ALA A 27 12.72 -2.51 -2.01
C ALA A 27 13.66 -3.72 -1.94
N SER A 28 13.66 -4.41 -0.81
CA SER A 28 14.02 -5.82 -0.77
C SER A 28 12.85 -6.56 -1.40
N ASP A 29 13.14 -7.47 -2.33
CA ASP A 29 12.15 -8.34 -2.92
C ASP A 29 11.44 -9.09 -1.79
N GLN A 30 10.22 -8.67 -1.44
CA GLN A 30 9.48 -9.26 -0.34
C GLN A 30 8.70 -10.46 -0.88
N LEU A 31 9.08 -11.66 -0.46
CA LEU A 31 8.33 -12.87 -0.74
C LEU A 31 7.06 -12.90 0.13
N ILE A 32 5.93 -13.18 -0.49
CA ILE A 32 4.62 -13.34 0.12
C ILE A 32 4.15 -14.77 -0.16
N THR A 33 3.64 -15.46 0.85
CA THR A 33 3.21 -16.86 0.73
C THR A 33 1.90 -17.09 1.48
N ASN A 34 0.88 -17.54 0.74
CA ASN A 34 -0.47 -17.85 1.21
C ASN A 34 -1.02 -16.81 2.19
N GLN A 35 -0.88 -15.53 1.85
CA GLN A 35 -1.36 -14.45 2.69
C GLN A 35 -2.76 -14.02 2.26
N ALA A 36 -3.69 -13.94 3.22
CA ALA A 36 -5.00 -13.34 2.98
C ALA A 36 -4.87 -11.81 2.86
N VAL A 37 -5.39 -11.26 1.76
CA VAL A 37 -5.31 -9.84 1.41
C VAL A 37 -6.63 -9.35 0.81
N GLU A 38 -6.81 -8.03 0.79
CA GLU A 38 -7.84 -7.42 -0.04
C GLU A 38 -7.38 -7.40 -1.50
N ILE A 39 -8.30 -7.65 -2.44
CA ILE A 39 -8.08 -7.60 -3.89
C ILE A 39 -9.22 -6.85 -4.57
N ALA A 40 -8.89 -5.93 -5.48
CA ALA A 40 -9.86 -5.10 -6.18
C ALA A 40 -9.20 -4.35 -7.37
N CYS A 41 -9.96 -3.49 -8.05
CA CYS A 41 -9.42 -2.48 -8.96
C CYS A 41 -8.60 -1.44 -8.16
N GLY A 42 -7.35 -1.21 -8.58
CA GLY A 42 -6.43 -0.29 -7.93
C GLY A 42 -6.92 1.16 -7.99
N GLU A 43 -7.42 1.58 -9.14
CA GLU A 43 -7.92 2.94 -9.37
C GLU A 43 -9.26 3.16 -8.66
N CYS A 44 -10.24 2.30 -8.92
CA CYS A 44 -11.61 2.50 -8.44
C CYS A 44 -11.72 2.31 -6.92
N GLN A 45 -11.17 1.22 -6.39
CA GLN A 45 -11.37 0.83 -4.99
C GLN A 45 -10.21 1.26 -4.09
N PHE A 46 -8.98 1.24 -4.59
CA PHE A 46 -7.80 1.59 -3.79
C PHE A 46 -7.26 3.01 -4.02
N LYS A 47 -7.89 3.77 -4.93
CA LYS A 47 -7.52 5.17 -5.26
C LYS A 47 -6.06 5.33 -5.70
N MET A 48 -5.51 4.32 -6.35
CA MET A 48 -4.18 4.35 -6.93
C MET A 48 -4.16 5.20 -8.20
N LYS A 49 -3.02 5.85 -8.47
CA LYS A 49 -2.81 6.54 -9.74
C LYS A 49 -2.40 5.52 -10.80
N GLY A 50 -3.17 5.41 -11.86
CA GLY A 50 -2.94 4.49 -12.98
C GLY A 50 -3.68 4.98 -14.23
N LYS A 51 -3.70 4.16 -15.29
CA LYS A 51 -4.26 4.57 -16.58
C LYS A 51 -5.56 3.85 -16.94
N ASP A 52 -5.85 2.70 -16.34
CA ASP A 52 -7.10 1.98 -16.58
C ASP A 52 -7.28 0.83 -15.59
N CYS A 53 -8.51 0.29 -15.47
CA CYS A 53 -8.96 -0.72 -14.49
C CYS A 53 -7.95 -1.85 -14.23
N GLU A 54 -7.02 -1.64 -13.30
CA GLU A 54 -5.89 -2.54 -13.08
C GLU A 54 -6.06 -3.29 -11.77
N LEU A 55 -5.82 -4.59 -11.78
CA LEU A 55 -5.93 -5.43 -10.60
C LEU A 55 -4.87 -5.01 -9.57
N ALA A 56 -5.29 -4.87 -8.31
CA ALA A 56 -4.42 -4.54 -7.20
C ALA A 56 -4.75 -5.37 -5.97
N ILE A 57 -3.75 -5.55 -5.11
CA ILE A 57 -3.91 -6.12 -3.77
C ILE A 57 -3.50 -5.10 -2.70
N ARG A 58 -4.03 -5.23 -1.49
CA ARG A 58 -3.59 -4.45 -0.32
C ARG A 58 -3.01 -5.36 0.76
N ILE A 59 -1.73 -5.14 1.06
CA ILE A 59 -0.99 -5.84 2.12
C ILE A 59 -0.65 -4.82 3.20
N ASN A 60 -1.14 -5.05 4.43
CA ASN A 60 -0.85 -4.20 5.59
C ASN A 60 -1.08 -2.70 5.32
N GLY A 61 -2.21 -2.36 4.69
CA GLY A 61 -2.58 -0.98 4.36
C GLY A 61 -1.88 -0.39 3.12
N LYS A 62 -0.90 -1.09 2.53
CA LYS A 62 -0.23 -0.63 1.32
C LYS A 62 -0.73 -1.41 0.09
N SER A 63 -1.14 -0.68 -0.93
CA SER A 63 -1.65 -1.24 -2.18
C SER A 63 -0.55 -1.41 -3.23
N TYR A 64 -0.64 -2.48 -4.01
CA TYR A 64 0.27 -2.84 -5.08
C TYR A 64 -0.53 -3.31 -6.29
N PHE A 65 -0.21 -2.78 -7.47
CA PHE A 65 -0.70 -3.35 -8.71
C PHE A 65 -0.14 -4.75 -8.92
N VAL A 66 -0.95 -5.61 -9.51
CA VAL A 66 -0.65 -7.02 -9.74
C VAL A 66 -0.06 -7.20 -11.14
N ASP A 67 1.08 -7.89 -11.23
CA ASP A 67 1.63 -8.41 -12.47
C ASP A 67 1.28 -9.90 -12.63
N GLY A 68 0.99 -10.32 -13.86
CA GLY A 68 0.79 -11.72 -14.24
C GLY A 68 -0.66 -12.21 -14.21
N LYS A 69 -1.59 -11.40 -13.68
CA LYS A 69 -3.04 -11.63 -13.70
C LYS A 69 -3.78 -10.33 -13.97
N GLY A 70 -4.78 -10.39 -14.83
CA GLY A 70 -5.66 -9.28 -15.16
C GLY A 70 -6.89 -9.24 -14.27
N ILE A 71 -7.58 -8.09 -14.26
CA ILE A 71 -8.80 -7.90 -13.47
C ILE A 71 -9.94 -8.83 -13.94
N ASP A 72 -10.07 -9.03 -15.25
CA ASP A 72 -11.12 -9.85 -15.86
C ASP A 72 -10.83 -11.36 -15.83
N ASP A 73 -9.64 -11.77 -15.39
CA ASP A 73 -9.31 -13.20 -15.16
C ASP A 73 -10.21 -13.83 -14.07
N PHE A 74 -10.93 -12.99 -13.31
CA PHE A 74 -11.78 -13.37 -12.18
C PHE A 74 -13.27 -13.09 -12.43
N GLY A 75 -13.64 -12.76 -13.68
CA GLY A 75 -14.99 -12.40 -14.09
C GLY A 75 -15.15 -10.91 -14.41
N ASP A 76 -16.37 -10.49 -14.77
CA ASP A 76 -16.65 -9.10 -15.17
C ASP A 76 -16.32 -8.09 -14.06
N ALA A 77 -15.31 -7.26 -14.30
CA ALA A 77 -14.88 -6.22 -13.37
C ALA A 77 -15.97 -5.18 -13.08
N HIS A 78 -16.91 -4.96 -14.00
CA HIS A 78 -17.99 -3.98 -13.88
C HIS A 78 -19.33 -4.57 -13.44
N GLY A 79 -19.40 -5.88 -13.20
CA GLY A 79 -20.58 -6.51 -12.61
C GLY A 79 -20.87 -5.98 -11.20
N GLU A 80 -22.05 -6.26 -10.66
CA GLU A 80 -22.49 -5.79 -9.33
C GLU A 80 -21.46 -6.05 -8.21
N HIS A 81 -20.78 -7.19 -8.30
CA HIS A 81 -19.71 -7.60 -7.38
C HIS A 81 -18.34 -7.70 -8.10
N GLY A 82 -18.19 -7.02 -9.23
CA GLY A 82 -16.93 -6.93 -9.96
C GLY A 82 -15.91 -6.06 -9.22
N PHE A 83 -14.63 -6.23 -9.54
CA PHE A 83 -13.54 -5.55 -8.84
C PHE A 83 -13.52 -4.03 -8.97
N CYS A 84 -14.21 -3.45 -9.97
CA CYS A 84 -14.40 -2.00 -10.05
C CYS A 84 -15.45 -1.49 -9.06
N ASN A 85 -16.36 -2.36 -8.60
CA ASN A 85 -17.50 -2.01 -7.75
C ASN A 85 -17.36 -2.49 -6.29
N ALA A 86 -16.58 -3.55 -6.05
CA ALA A 86 -16.41 -4.15 -4.73
C ALA A 86 -14.96 -4.52 -4.42
N VAL A 87 -14.63 -4.56 -3.13
CA VAL A 87 -13.37 -5.12 -2.60
C VAL A 87 -13.63 -6.55 -2.15
N SER A 88 -12.86 -7.50 -2.66
CA SER A 88 -12.93 -8.91 -2.28
C SER A 88 -11.72 -9.32 -1.44
N LYS A 89 -11.72 -10.58 -0.96
CA LYS A 89 -10.59 -11.19 -0.27
C LYS A 89 -9.99 -12.32 -1.10
N ALA A 90 -8.68 -12.40 -1.11
CA ALA A 90 -7.93 -13.48 -1.75
C ALA A 90 -6.78 -13.95 -0.88
N GLU A 91 -6.43 -15.21 -1.01
CA GLU A 91 -5.15 -15.74 -0.59
C GLU A 91 -4.16 -15.62 -1.75
N VAL A 92 -3.00 -15.00 -1.49
CA VAL A 92 -2.01 -14.71 -2.53
C VAL A 92 -0.62 -15.22 -2.18
N SER A 93 0.11 -15.64 -3.22
CA SER A 93 1.54 -15.92 -3.18
C SER A 93 2.23 -15.17 -4.30
N GLY A 94 3.43 -14.66 -4.06
CA GLY A 94 4.17 -13.85 -5.04
C GLY A 94 5.34 -13.08 -4.46
N LYS A 95 5.85 -12.11 -5.21
CA LYS A 95 6.94 -11.23 -4.78
C LYS A 95 6.62 -9.77 -5.04
N ILE A 96 6.95 -8.90 -4.10
CA ILE A 96 6.92 -7.45 -4.32
C ILE A 96 8.26 -7.03 -4.93
N ILE A 97 8.26 -6.62 -6.19
CA ILE A 97 9.46 -6.18 -6.93
C ILE A 97 9.17 -4.80 -7.50
N LYS A 98 10.02 -3.81 -7.22
CA LYS A 98 9.85 -2.42 -7.70
C LYS A 98 8.44 -1.86 -7.45
N ASN A 99 7.88 -2.11 -6.26
CA ASN A 99 6.56 -1.64 -5.83
C ASN A 99 5.37 -2.22 -6.64
N ARG A 100 5.55 -3.37 -7.30
CA ARG A 100 4.48 -4.14 -7.92
C ARG A 100 4.48 -5.57 -7.35
N PHE A 101 3.30 -6.17 -7.24
CA PHE A 101 3.15 -7.55 -6.78
C PHE A 101 3.16 -8.49 -7.97
N LYS A 102 4.25 -9.24 -8.15
CA LYS A 102 4.33 -10.31 -9.15
C LYS A 102 3.67 -11.56 -8.59
N ALA A 103 2.45 -11.85 -9.05
CA ALA A 103 1.66 -12.96 -8.56
C ALA A 103 2.21 -14.31 -9.07
N THR A 104 2.30 -15.28 -8.18
CA THR A 104 2.49 -16.70 -8.54
C THR A 104 1.20 -17.50 -8.31
N ASN A 105 0.40 -17.12 -7.32
CA ASN A 105 -0.93 -17.69 -7.09
C ASN A 105 -1.86 -16.61 -6.53
N ILE A 106 -3.12 -16.62 -6.99
CA ILE A 106 -4.22 -15.85 -6.44
C ILE A 106 -5.42 -16.80 -6.33
N LYS A 107 -5.93 -16.98 -5.11
CA LYS A 107 -7.12 -17.78 -4.83
C LYS A 107 -8.15 -16.91 -4.13
N LEU A 108 -9.28 -16.64 -4.79
CA LEU A 108 -10.37 -15.89 -4.16
C LEU A 108 -10.96 -16.69 -3.00
N LEU A 109 -11.20 -16.01 -1.88
CA LEU A 109 -11.68 -16.62 -0.63
C LEU A 109 -13.21 -16.58 -0.50
N SER A 110 -13.91 -16.65 -1.64
CA SER A 110 -15.37 -16.50 -1.85
C SER A 110 -15.79 -15.06 -2.19
N LYS A 111 -16.81 -14.95 -3.05
CA LYS A 111 -17.47 -13.71 -3.50
C LYS A 111 -18.67 -13.43 -2.59
#